data_AF-A0A833ZJN1-F1
#
_entry.id   AF-A0A833ZJN1-F1
#
_cell.length_a   1.000
_cell.length_b   1.000
_cell.length_c   1.000
_cell.angle_alpha   90.00
_cell.angle_beta   90.00
_cell.angle_gamma   90.00
#
_symmetry.space_group_name_H-M   'P 1'
#
loop_
_entity.id
_entity.type
_entity.pdbx_description
1 polymer ?
#
loop_
_entity_poly.entity_id
_entity_poly.type
_entity_poly.pdbx_seq_one_letter_code
_entity_poly.pdbx_strand_id
1 'polypeptide(L)'
;MSCLTLPTVLPGPPCKAGGQIQVILGPMFSGKSTELMRRVQRFQIAQYKCLVIKYAKDTRYSNLFSTHDRNTMEALPACQLRDTTQEALGVDVIGIDEGQFFPDIVEFSEAMANSGKTVIVAALDGTFQRKAFGAILNLVPLAESVVKLNAVCMECFREAAYTKRLGLEKEILQHIPAN
;
A
#
# COMPACT_ATOMS: atom_id res chain seq x y z
N MET A 1 -0.97 34.99 36.80
CA MET A 1 -0.39 34.10 35.77
C MET A 1 -1.50 33.70 34.83
N SER A 2 -1.70 34.48 33.77
CA SER A 2 -2.74 34.23 32.78
C SER A 2 -2.34 33.05 31.90
N CYS A 3 -3.13 31.99 31.94
CA CYS A 3 -3.03 30.86 31.05
C CYS A 3 -3.30 31.36 29.63
N LEU A 4 -2.26 31.45 28.80
CA LEU A 4 -2.39 31.73 27.38
C LEU A 4 -3.11 30.53 26.75
N THR A 5 -4.40 30.72 26.45
CA THR A 5 -5.17 29.82 25.60
C THR A 5 -4.55 29.87 24.21
N LEU A 6 -3.76 28.85 23.87
CA LEU A 6 -3.36 28.58 22.50
C LEU A 6 -4.64 28.55 21.63
N PRO A 7 -4.69 29.27 20.50
CA PRO A 7 -5.81 29.12 19.59
C PRO A 7 -5.84 27.66 19.16
N THR A 8 -6.97 27.01 19.40
CA THR A 8 -7.34 25.75 18.75
C THR A 8 -7.30 26.02 17.26
N VAL A 9 -6.17 25.73 16.61
CA VAL A 9 -6.07 25.66 15.16
C VAL A 9 -6.93 24.47 14.77
N LEU A 10 -8.21 24.73 14.55
CA LEU A 10 -9.09 23.78 13.89
C LEU A 10 -8.52 23.63 12.48
N PRO A 11 -8.07 22.43 12.07
CA PRO A 11 -7.60 22.25 10.71
C PRO A 11 -8.76 22.61 9.78
N GLY A 12 -8.55 23.62 8.94
CA GLY A 12 -9.47 23.90 7.84
C GLY A 12 -9.59 22.67 6.94
N PRO A 13 -10.63 22.60 6.08
CA PRO A 13 -10.76 21.49 5.15
C PRO A 13 -9.45 21.36 4.35
N PRO A 14 -8.94 20.13 4.16
CA PRO A 14 -7.68 19.95 3.48
C PRO A 14 -7.70 20.63 2.11
N CYS A 15 -6.70 21.49 1.85
CA CYS A 15 -6.45 21.99 0.51
C CYS A 15 -6.15 20.77 -0.37
N LYS A 16 -6.90 20.60 -1.47
CA LYS A 16 -6.68 19.49 -2.42
C LYS A 16 -5.28 19.63 -2.99
N ALA A 17 -4.32 18.90 -2.40
CA ALA A 17 -3.05 18.64 -3.04
C ALA A 17 -3.32 17.92 -4.37
N GLY A 18 -2.47 18.15 -5.38
CA GLY A 18 -2.53 17.38 -6.61
C GLY A 18 -2.47 15.87 -6.32
N GLY A 19 -3.03 15.07 -7.21
CA GLY A 19 -2.91 13.62 -7.09
C GLY A 19 -1.45 13.18 -7.29
N GLN A 20 -1.12 12.03 -6.73
CA GLN A 20 0.24 11.48 -6.74
C GLN A 20 0.19 9.96 -6.53
N ILE A 21 1.25 9.28 -6.95
CA ILE A 21 1.52 7.87 -6.75
C ILE A 21 2.81 7.73 -5.92
N GLN A 22 2.70 7.01 -4.80
CA GLN A 22 3.82 6.64 -3.94
C GLN A 22 3.99 5.14 -3.96
N VAL A 23 5.17 4.64 -4.27
CA VAL A 23 5.47 3.19 -4.32
C VAL A 23 6.44 2.82 -3.20
N ILE A 24 6.06 1.83 -2.40
CA ILE A 24 6.84 1.24 -1.32
C ILE A 24 7.19 -0.20 -1.73
N LEU A 25 8.41 -0.37 -2.22
CA LEU A 25 8.98 -1.65 -2.65
C LEU A 25 9.78 -2.30 -1.51
N GLY A 26 10.11 -3.58 -1.69
CA GLY A 26 11.01 -4.31 -0.79
C GLY A 26 10.65 -5.80 -0.69
N PRO A 27 11.54 -6.63 -0.15
CA PRO A 27 11.28 -8.05 0.02
C PRO A 27 10.19 -8.31 1.07
N MET A 28 9.75 -9.56 1.20
CA MET A 28 8.98 -9.98 2.38
C MET A 28 9.72 -9.62 3.68
N PHE A 29 8.96 -9.30 4.73
CA PHE A 29 9.46 -8.92 6.06
C PHE A 29 10.18 -7.56 6.16
N SER A 30 10.15 -6.72 5.12
CA SER A 30 10.73 -5.36 5.16
C SER A 30 9.80 -4.29 5.74
N GLY A 31 8.62 -4.66 6.27
CA GLY A 31 7.67 -3.71 6.89
C GLY A 31 6.84 -2.85 5.92
N LYS A 32 6.67 -3.27 4.65
CA LYS A 32 5.94 -2.48 3.63
C LYS A 32 4.52 -2.09 4.05
N SER A 33 3.73 -3.05 4.53
CA SER A 33 2.35 -2.80 4.96
C SER A 33 2.30 -1.87 6.19
N THR A 34 3.30 -1.95 7.07
CA THR A 34 3.45 -1.01 8.20
C THR A 34 3.73 0.41 7.72
N GLU A 35 4.65 0.57 6.77
CA GLU A 35 4.96 1.89 6.19
C GLU A 35 3.76 2.46 5.40
N LEU A 36 3.03 1.62 4.65
CA LEU A 36 1.78 1.99 3.99
C LEU A 36 0.78 2.55 5.00
N MET A 37 0.47 1.79 6.05
CA MET A 37 -0.49 2.21 7.06
C MET A 37 -0.02 3.46 7.80
N ARG A 38 1.27 3.58 8.12
CA ARG A 38 1.82 4.79 8.73
C ARG A 38 1.58 6.02 7.86
N ARG A 39 1.75 5.92 6.53
CA ARG A 39 1.48 7.03 5.60
C ARG A 39 -0.01 7.34 5.52
N VAL A 40 -0.86 6.33 5.39
CA VAL A 40 -2.32 6.50 5.32
C VAL A 40 -2.89 7.11 6.60
N GLN A 41 -2.45 6.65 7.78
CA GLN A 41 -2.87 7.19 9.08
C GLN A 41 -2.53 8.67 9.26
N ARG A 42 -1.41 9.15 8.69
CA ARG A 42 -1.08 10.59 8.73
C ARG A 42 -2.15 11.44 8.03
N PHE A 43 -2.70 10.96 6.92
CA PHE A 43 -3.79 11.63 6.23
C PHE A 43 -5.12 11.51 6.99
N GLN A 44 -5.40 10.33 7.57
CA GLN A 44 -6.59 10.10 8.38
C GLN A 44 -6.66 11.04 9.60
N ILE A 45 -5.54 11.22 10.32
CA ILE A 45 -5.46 12.14 11.46
C ILE A 45 -5.77 13.59 11.01
N ALA A 46 -5.32 13.94 9.80
CA ALA A 46 -5.63 15.22 9.16
C ALA A 46 -7.04 15.29 8.51
N GLN A 47 -7.94 14.37 8.86
CA GLN A 47 -9.36 14.33 8.44
C GLN A 47 -9.60 14.04 6.95
N TYR A 48 -8.62 13.50 6.22
CA TYR A 48 -8.85 13.01 4.86
C TYR A 48 -9.61 11.68 4.87
N LYS A 49 -10.49 11.48 3.90
CA LYS A 49 -11.14 10.19 3.67
C LYS A 49 -10.12 9.22 3.09
N CYS A 50 -9.96 8.08 3.71
CA CYS A 50 -8.96 7.08 3.34
C CYS A 50 -9.62 5.73 3.07
N LEU A 51 -9.13 5.01 2.06
CA LEU A 51 -9.49 3.63 1.74
C LEU A 51 -8.21 2.80 1.70
N VAL A 52 -8.22 1.61 2.31
CA VAL A 52 -7.14 0.63 2.14
C VAL A 52 -7.70 -0.57 1.41
N ILE A 53 -7.03 -1.01 0.35
CA ILE A 53 -7.40 -2.18 -0.44
C ILE A 53 -6.38 -3.28 -0.18
N LYS A 54 -6.85 -4.50 0.04
CA LYS A 54 -6.03 -5.70 0.24
C LYS A 54 -6.35 -6.76 -0.78
N TYR A 55 -5.35 -7.57 -1.14
CA TYR A 55 -5.58 -8.71 -2.00
C TYR A 55 -6.37 -9.80 -1.28
N ALA A 56 -7.58 -10.11 -1.77
CA ALA A 56 -8.53 -10.99 -1.10
C ALA A 56 -8.03 -12.43 -0.88
N LYS A 57 -7.19 -12.94 -1.80
CA LYS A 57 -6.65 -14.31 -1.69
C LYS A 57 -5.44 -14.40 -0.75
N ASP A 58 -4.93 -13.28 -0.23
CA ASP A 58 -3.89 -13.31 0.79
C ASP A 58 -4.51 -13.41 2.19
N THR A 59 -4.83 -14.65 2.57
CA THR A 59 -5.40 -14.96 3.90
C THR A 59 -4.34 -15.31 4.94
N ARG A 60 -3.04 -15.23 4.60
CA ARG A 60 -1.93 -15.54 5.51
C ARG A 60 -1.94 -14.66 6.76
N TYR A 61 -2.59 -13.50 6.65
CA TYR A 61 -2.84 -12.56 7.74
C TYR A 61 -4.32 -12.14 7.76
N SER A 62 -5.24 -13.12 7.68
CA SER A 62 -6.67 -12.84 7.74
C SER A 62 -7.06 -12.24 9.10
N ASN A 63 -7.71 -11.07 9.05
CA ASN A 63 -8.55 -10.43 10.08
C ASN A 63 -7.92 -9.53 11.14
N LEU A 64 -6.60 -9.33 11.17
CA LEU A 64 -6.00 -8.47 12.18
C LEU A 64 -5.08 -7.41 11.56
N PHE A 65 -5.65 -6.27 11.14
CA PHE A 65 -5.04 -5.01 11.57
C PHE A 65 -5.34 -4.82 13.07
N SER A 66 -4.93 -5.77 13.91
CA SER A 66 -4.99 -5.59 15.35
C SER A 66 -3.74 -4.86 15.77
N THR A 67 -3.72 -3.57 15.51
CA THR A 67 -3.15 -2.66 16.47
C THR A 67 -4.19 -2.52 17.59
N HIS A 68 -3.75 -2.68 18.82
CA HIS A 68 -4.50 -2.52 20.07
C HIS A 68 -5.17 -1.13 20.25
N ASP A 69 -5.27 -0.32 19.20
CA ASP A 69 -5.84 1.02 19.21
C ASP A 69 -7.14 1.03 18.41
N ARG A 70 -8.19 1.57 19.05
CA ARG A 70 -9.61 1.60 18.65
C ARG A 70 -9.93 2.41 17.37
N ASN A 71 -9.02 2.47 16.40
CA ASN A 71 -9.10 3.24 15.15
C ASN A 71 -8.74 2.36 13.94
N THR A 72 -9.32 1.16 13.83
CA THR A 72 -9.13 0.29 12.66
C THR A 72 -9.74 0.93 11.42
N MET A 73 -8.88 1.35 10.48
CA MET A 73 -9.31 1.70 9.13
C MET A 73 -9.81 0.43 8.44
N GLU A 74 -11.03 0.48 7.89
CA GLU A 74 -11.62 -0.64 7.18
C GLU A 74 -10.83 -0.91 5.89
N ALA A 75 -10.38 -2.16 5.73
CA ALA A 75 -9.65 -2.59 4.54
C ALA A 75 -10.59 -3.38 3.63
N LEU A 76 -10.77 -2.91 2.40
CA LEU A 76 -11.61 -3.54 1.39
C LEU A 76 -10.83 -4.68 0.71
N PRO A 77 -11.27 -5.95 0.85
CA PRO A 77 -10.65 -7.05 0.13
C PRO A 77 -11.07 -7.03 -1.35
N ALA A 78 -10.11 -7.17 -2.26
CA ALA A 78 -10.37 -7.21 -3.69
C ALA A 78 -9.43 -8.19 -4.42
N CYS A 79 -9.90 -8.76 -5.54
CA CYS A 79 -9.02 -9.47 -6.47
C CYS A 79 -8.55 -8.59 -7.64
N GLN A 80 -9.34 -7.57 -7.97
CA GLN A 80 -9.09 -6.60 -9.02
C GLN A 80 -9.47 -5.22 -8.50
N LEU A 81 -8.67 -4.21 -8.81
CA LEU A 81 -8.88 -2.86 -8.26
C LEU A 81 -10.07 -2.17 -8.91
N ARG A 82 -10.40 -2.52 -10.16
CA ARG A 82 -11.60 -2.00 -10.84
C ARG A 82 -12.89 -2.25 -10.06
N ASP A 83 -12.96 -3.34 -9.30
CA ASP A 83 -14.13 -3.69 -8.48
C ASP A 83 -14.32 -2.73 -7.29
N THR A 84 -13.29 -1.94 -6.96
CA THR A 84 -13.24 -0.99 -5.83
C THR A 84 -13.34 0.47 -6.27
N THR A 85 -13.57 0.70 -7.57
CA THR A 85 -13.50 2.04 -8.19
C THR A 85 -14.52 3.00 -7.59
N GLN A 86 -15.73 2.53 -7.28
CA GLN A 86 -16.79 3.40 -6.75
C GLN A 86 -16.43 3.92 -5.36
N GLU A 87 -15.91 3.05 -4.49
CA GLU A 87 -15.42 3.37 -3.16
C GLU A 87 -14.19 4.29 -3.24
N ALA A 88 -13.26 3.98 -4.15
CA ALA A 88 -12.05 4.76 -4.38
C ALA A 88 -12.35 6.20 -4.85
N LEU A 89 -13.39 6.40 -5.68
CA LEU A 89 -13.83 7.72 -6.11
C LEU A 89 -14.32 8.60 -4.94
N GLY A 90 -14.88 8.00 -3.89
CA GLY A 90 -15.43 8.69 -2.71
C GLY A 90 -14.39 9.12 -1.65
N VAL A 91 -13.12 8.75 -1.81
CA VAL A 91 -12.04 9.05 -0.86
C VAL A 91 -10.94 9.94 -1.44
N ASP A 92 -10.10 10.49 -0.57
CA ASP A 92 -8.98 11.36 -0.97
C ASP A 92 -7.65 10.58 -1.07
N VAL A 93 -7.49 9.54 -0.23
CA VAL A 93 -6.28 8.73 -0.13
C VAL A 93 -6.60 7.25 -0.28
N ILE A 94 -5.86 6.57 -1.14
CA ILE A 94 -6.03 5.14 -1.42
C ILE A 94 -4.72 4.43 -1.10
N GLY A 95 -4.73 3.53 -0.11
CA GLY A 95 -3.65 2.59 0.15
C GLY A 95 -3.91 1.26 -0.51
N ILE A 96 -2.92 0.68 -1.20
CA ILE A 96 -3.00 -0.63 -1.84
C ILE A 96 -1.90 -1.50 -1.26
N ASP A 97 -2.28 -2.56 -0.56
CA ASP A 97 -1.36 -3.56 -0.01
C ASP A 97 -1.25 -4.76 -0.93
N GLU A 98 -0.07 -5.39 -0.96
CA GLU A 98 0.25 -6.52 -1.85
C GLU A 98 -0.02 -6.21 -3.34
N GLY A 99 0.34 -4.99 -3.77
CA GLY A 99 0.09 -4.43 -5.10
C GLY A 99 0.51 -5.32 -6.28
N GLN A 100 1.51 -6.19 -6.10
CA GLN A 100 2.00 -7.08 -7.15
C GLN A 100 0.98 -8.14 -7.63
N PHE A 101 -0.09 -8.38 -6.86
CA PHE A 101 -1.14 -9.34 -7.22
C PHE A 101 -2.26 -8.72 -8.08
N PHE A 102 -2.31 -7.40 -8.20
CA PHE A 102 -3.33 -6.71 -8.98
C PHE A 102 -2.84 -6.46 -10.41
N PRO A 103 -3.42 -7.11 -11.43
CA PRO A 103 -2.99 -6.94 -12.81
C PRO A 103 -3.32 -5.53 -13.35
N ASP A 104 -4.36 -4.90 -12.80
CA ASP A 104 -4.88 -3.57 -13.16
C ASP A 104 -4.26 -2.43 -12.32
N ILE A 105 -3.18 -2.69 -11.57
CA ILE A 105 -2.55 -1.73 -10.65
C ILE A 105 -2.10 -0.43 -11.34
N VAL A 106 -1.57 -0.52 -12.56
CA VAL A 106 -1.03 0.64 -13.29
C VAL A 106 -2.17 1.56 -13.72
N GLU A 107 -3.13 1.03 -14.47
CA GLU A 107 -4.29 1.76 -14.98
C GLU A 107 -5.11 2.39 -13.85
N PHE A 108 -5.34 1.63 -12.77
CA PHE A 108 -6.07 2.12 -11.60
C PHE A 108 -5.33 3.25 -10.89
N SER A 109 -4.03 3.07 -10.61
CA SER A 109 -3.25 4.07 -9.86
C SER A 109 -3.12 5.37 -10.63
N GLU A 110 -2.87 5.30 -11.94
CA GLU A 110 -2.75 6.48 -12.80
C GLU A 110 -4.09 7.20 -12.96
N ALA A 111 -5.19 6.49 -13.17
CA ALA A 111 -6.53 7.09 -13.24
C ALA A 111 -6.90 7.80 -11.92
N MET A 112 -6.65 7.15 -10.78
CA MET A 112 -6.96 7.72 -9.47
C MET A 112 -6.08 8.94 -9.16
N ALA A 113 -4.78 8.88 -9.45
CA ALA A 113 -3.88 10.03 -9.27
C ALA A 113 -4.28 11.20 -10.18
N ASN A 114 -4.58 10.96 -11.47
CA ASN A 114 -5.07 12.00 -12.38
C ASN A 114 -6.42 12.60 -11.93
N SER A 115 -7.23 11.86 -11.17
CA SER A 115 -8.45 12.38 -10.53
C SER A 115 -8.22 13.20 -9.25
N GLY A 116 -6.96 13.44 -8.88
CA GLY A 116 -6.57 14.25 -7.71
C GLY A 116 -6.42 13.47 -6.41
N LYS A 117 -6.26 12.15 -6.47
CA LYS A 117 -6.11 11.30 -5.27
C LYS A 117 -4.65 11.01 -4.95
N THR A 118 -4.34 10.82 -3.68
CA THR A 118 -3.05 10.26 -3.26
C THR A 118 -3.15 8.74 -3.23
N VAL A 119 -2.42 8.06 -4.13
CA VAL A 119 -2.35 6.60 -4.21
C VAL A 119 -1.03 6.14 -3.61
N ILE A 120 -1.08 5.23 -2.62
CA ILE A 120 0.09 4.68 -1.94
C ILE A 120 0.08 3.17 -2.12
N VAL A 121 1.08 2.62 -2.80
CA VAL A 121 1.16 1.21 -3.16
C VAL A 121 2.31 0.54 -2.42
N ALA A 122 2.02 -0.50 -1.63
CA ALA A 122 3.00 -1.39 -1.05
C ALA A 122 3.05 -2.70 -1.85
N ALA A 123 4.25 -3.10 -2.28
CA ALA A 123 4.39 -4.28 -3.13
C ALA A 123 5.79 -4.90 -3.09
N LEU A 124 5.86 -6.18 -3.46
CA LEU A 124 7.13 -6.84 -3.76
C LEU A 124 7.66 -6.35 -5.12
N ASP A 125 8.92 -5.92 -5.18
CA ASP A 125 9.57 -5.57 -6.46
C ASP A 125 9.97 -6.80 -7.28
N GLY A 126 10.27 -7.91 -6.59
CA GLY A 126 10.72 -9.14 -7.22
C GLY A 126 10.08 -10.40 -6.65
N THR A 127 9.97 -11.41 -7.51
CA THR A 127 9.60 -12.78 -7.13
C THR A 127 10.74 -13.47 -6.37
N PHE A 128 10.50 -14.69 -5.87
CA PHE A 128 11.55 -15.51 -5.25
C PHE A 128 12.72 -15.85 -6.20
N GLN A 129 12.50 -15.70 -7.52
CA GLN A 129 13.53 -15.85 -8.56
C GLN A 129 14.24 -14.53 -8.89
N ARG A 130 13.94 -13.45 -8.16
CA ARG A 130 14.47 -12.08 -8.39
C ARG A 130 14.13 -11.52 -9.78
N LYS A 131 13.00 -11.94 -10.34
CA LYS A 131 12.40 -11.35 -11.55
C LYS A 131 11.31 -10.37 -11.15
N ALA A 132 11.00 -9.39 -12.00
CA ALA A 132 9.91 -8.45 -11.78
C ALA A 132 8.61 -9.19 -11.39
N PHE A 133 7.90 -8.69 -10.37
CA PHE A 133 6.65 -9.29 -9.90
C PHE A 133 5.45 -8.54 -10.48
N GLY A 134 4.72 -9.18 -11.39
CA GLY A 134 3.52 -8.61 -11.99
C GLY A 134 3.83 -7.33 -12.76
N ALA A 135 2.91 -6.38 -12.74
CA ALA A 135 3.05 -5.08 -13.41
C ALA A 135 3.65 -3.98 -12.52
N ILE A 136 4.12 -4.30 -11.31
CA ILE A 136 4.43 -3.28 -10.29
C ILE A 136 5.51 -2.29 -10.71
N LEU A 137 6.53 -2.76 -11.44
CA LEU A 137 7.65 -1.90 -11.84
C LEU A 137 7.24 -0.86 -12.89
N ASN A 138 6.11 -1.07 -13.57
CA ASN A 138 5.56 -0.10 -14.51
C ASN A 138 4.98 1.14 -13.80
N LEU A 139 4.77 1.10 -12.48
CA LEU A 139 4.43 2.29 -11.70
C LEU A 139 5.62 3.22 -11.48
N VAL A 140 6.87 2.72 -11.56
CA VAL A 140 8.06 3.52 -11.21
C VAL A 140 8.19 4.79 -12.06
N PRO A 141 7.98 4.76 -13.39
CA PRO A 141 8.01 5.97 -14.21
C PRO A 141 6.86 6.96 -13.93
N LEU A 142 5.76 6.48 -13.35
CA LEU A 142 4.55 7.26 -13.08
C LEU A 142 4.51 7.84 -11.66
N ALA A 143 5.39 7.37 -10.78
CA ALA A 143 5.35 7.68 -9.36
C ALA A 143 6.25 8.86 -8.97
N GLU A 144 5.70 9.79 -8.20
CA GLU A 144 6.43 10.92 -7.63
C GLU A 144 7.38 10.49 -6.51
N SER A 145 7.11 9.36 -5.86
CA SER A 145 7.96 8.81 -4.80
C SER A 145 8.08 7.30 -4.94
N VAL A 146 9.31 6.80 -5.02
CA VAL A 146 9.61 5.37 -4.95
C VAL A 146 10.64 5.13 -3.85
N VAL A 147 10.32 4.24 -2.90
CA VAL A 147 11.25 3.79 -1.87
C VAL A 147 11.35 2.27 -1.91
N LYS A 148 12.56 1.73 -1.74
CA LYS A 148 12.77 0.29 -1.54
C LYS A 148 13.25 0.05 -0.12
N LEU A 149 12.43 -0.61 0.68
CA LEU A 149 12.75 -1.01 2.04
C LEU A 149 13.64 -2.25 2.04
N ASN A 150 14.53 -2.35 3.02
CA ASN A 150 15.33 -3.54 3.30
C ASN A 150 14.72 -4.32 4.48
N ALA A 151 14.87 -5.64 4.46
CA ALA A 151 14.63 -6.50 5.61
C ALA A 151 15.97 -6.85 6.30
N VAL A 152 15.94 -7.71 7.31
CA VAL A 152 17.13 -8.33 7.91
C VAL A 152 17.25 -9.77 7.39
N CYS A 153 18.44 -10.16 6.94
CA CYS A 153 18.71 -11.49 6.43
C CYS A 153 18.62 -12.52 7.56
N MET A 154 17.80 -13.56 7.38
CA MET A 154 17.64 -14.63 8.37
C MET A 154 18.82 -15.63 8.40
N GLU A 155 19.78 -15.52 7.48
CA GLU A 155 20.97 -16.38 7.44
C GLU A 155 22.22 -15.66 7.98
N CYS A 156 22.47 -14.41 7.56
CA CYS A 156 23.70 -13.67 7.88
C CYS A 156 23.48 -12.37 8.69
N PHE A 157 22.24 -12.02 9.02
CA PHE A 157 21.85 -10.85 9.82
C PHE A 157 22.25 -9.48 9.26
N ARG A 158 22.66 -9.40 8.00
CA ARG A 158 22.87 -8.13 7.27
C ARG A 158 21.57 -7.65 6.61
N GLU A 159 21.59 -6.50 5.95
CA GLU A 159 20.48 -6.03 5.13
C GLU A 159 20.09 -7.07 4.06
N ALA A 160 18.79 -7.35 3.95
CA ALA A 160 18.22 -8.24 2.95
C ALA A 160 17.36 -7.45 1.97
N ALA A 161 17.71 -7.54 0.68
CA ALA A 161 17.01 -6.89 -0.41
C ALA A 161 16.13 -7.84 -1.25
N TYR A 162 16.10 -9.14 -0.91
CA TYR A 162 15.46 -10.20 -1.70
C TYR A 162 14.71 -11.19 -0.80
N THR A 163 13.74 -11.89 -1.39
CA THR A 163 13.01 -12.98 -0.74
C THR A 163 13.45 -14.32 -1.33
N LYS A 164 13.76 -15.28 -0.44
CA LYS A 164 14.07 -16.67 -0.80
C LYS A 164 12.86 -17.54 -0.44
N ARG A 165 12.43 -18.39 -1.38
CA ARG A 165 11.48 -19.47 -1.10
C ARG A 165 12.26 -20.69 -0.60
N LEU A 166 11.79 -21.32 0.48
CA LEU A 166 12.43 -22.51 1.06
C LEU A 166 11.92 -23.83 0.45
N GLY A 167 10.69 -23.85 -0.04
CA GLY A 167 10.10 -25.01 -0.71
C GLY A 167 10.60 -25.23 -2.14
N LEU A 168 10.23 -26.38 -2.72
CA LEU A 168 10.62 -26.79 -4.08
C LEU A 168 9.68 -26.25 -5.17
N GLU A 169 8.60 -25.56 -4.80
CA GLU A 169 7.60 -25.10 -5.76
C GLU A 169 8.18 -24.03 -6.69
N LYS A 170 8.03 -24.23 -8.00
CA LYS A 170 8.54 -23.30 -9.03
C LYS A 170 7.51 -22.23 -9.45
N GLU A 171 6.25 -22.43 -9.11
CA GLU A 171 5.15 -21.57 -9.57
C GLU A 171 5.12 -20.22 -8.83
N ILE A 172 4.87 -19.16 -9.58
CA ILE A 172 4.60 -17.83 -9.04
C ILE A 172 3.08 -17.70 -8.94
N LEU A 173 2.57 -17.20 -7.81
CA LEU A 173 1.15 -16.91 -7.57
C LEU A 173 0.66 -15.70 -8.40
N GLN A 174 0.91 -15.71 -9.72
CA GLN A 174 0.42 -14.71 -10.67
C GLN A 174 -0.83 -15.20 -11.41
N HIS A 175 -1.06 -16.51 -11.49
CA HIS A 175 -2.14 -17.13 -12.25
C HIS A 175 -2.82 -18.21 -11.40
N ILE A 176 -3.75 -17.82 -10.54
CA ILE A 176 -4.82 -18.74 -10.17
C ILE A 176 -5.94 -18.43 -11.15
N PRO A 177 -6.16 -19.24 -12.21
CA PRO A 177 -7.35 -19.08 -13.03
C PRO A 177 -8.54 -19.12 -12.08
N ALA A 178 -9.41 -18.11 -12.17
CA ALA A 178 -10.72 -18.20 -11.57
C ALA A 178 -11.42 -19.36 -12.29
N ASN A 179 -11.51 -20.51 -11.62
CA ASN A 179 -12.53 -21.50 -11.96
C ASN A 179 -13.90 -20.95 -11.57
#